data_AF-A0A5B6ZRB8-F1
#
_entry.id   AF-A0A5B6ZRB8-F1
#
_cell.length_a   1.000
_cell.length_b   1.000
_cell.length_c   1.000
_cell.angle_alpha   90.00
_cell.angle_beta   90.00
_cell.angle_gamma   90.00
#
_symmetry.space_group_name_H-M   'P 1'
#
loop_
_entity.id
_entity.type
_entity.pdbx_description
1 polymer ?
#
loop_
_entity_poly.entity_id
_entity_poly.type
_entity_poly.pdbx_seq_one_letter_code
_entity_poly.pdbx_strand_id
1 'polypeptide(L)'
;LGLVQSFEFTEKDLESEDRLWDLYERWTGHHRRVSRDLDEKRNRFNVFKENVKHVHKVNKMDKPYKLKLNKFADMTNHEFRSSCAGSKVKHYRMFRGSRGGTGGFMHEKTDNLPPSIDWRKK
;
A
#
# COMPACT_ATOMS: atom_id res chain seq x y z
N LEU A 1 2.07 -16.51 8.25
CA LEU A 1 2.17 -15.38 7.29
C LEU A 1 1.02 -15.52 6.30
N GLY A 2 0.04 -14.61 6.32
CA GLY A 2 -1.05 -14.67 5.36
C GLY A 2 -0.49 -14.40 3.96
N LEU A 3 -0.57 -15.39 3.08
CA LEU A 3 -0.42 -15.18 1.65
C LEU A 3 -1.40 -14.06 1.27
N VAL A 4 -0.91 -12.87 0.95
CA VAL A 4 -1.72 -11.88 0.26
C VAL A 4 -2.00 -12.52 -1.09
N GLN A 5 -3.19 -13.11 -1.23
CA GLN A 5 -3.68 -13.55 -2.53
C GLN A 5 -3.60 -12.33 -3.45
N SER A 6 -2.82 -12.47 -4.51
CA SER A 6 -2.66 -11.39 -5.47
C SER A 6 -3.95 -11.28 -6.28
N PHE A 7 -4.58 -10.12 -6.23
CA PHE A 7 -5.68 -9.81 -7.13
C PHE A 7 -5.11 -9.34 -8.46
N GLU A 8 -5.44 -10.08 -9.51
CA GLU A 8 -5.04 -9.78 -10.89
C GLU A 8 -6.16 -9.08 -11.63
N PHE A 9 -5.79 -8.14 -12.47
CA PHE A 9 -6.70 -7.45 -13.38
C PHE A 9 -6.02 -7.29 -14.73
N THR A 10 -6.82 -7.17 -15.77
CA THR A 10 -6.38 -7.08 -17.16
C THR A 10 -6.73 -5.72 -17.75
N GLU A 11 -6.12 -5.37 -18.89
CA GLU A 11 -6.49 -4.14 -19.61
C GLU A 11 -7.96 -4.15 -20.05
N LYS A 12 -8.52 -5.34 -20.31
CA LYS A 12 -9.92 -5.52 -20.69
C LYS A 12 -10.88 -5.03 -19.61
N ASP A 13 -10.48 -5.11 -18.35
CA ASP A 13 -11.28 -4.64 -17.21
C ASP A 13 -11.34 -3.10 -17.13
N LEU A 14 -10.48 -2.40 -17.87
CA LEU A 14 -10.40 -0.94 -17.91
C LEU A 14 -11.13 -0.31 -19.11
N GLU A 15 -11.63 -1.14 -20.04
CA GLU A 15 -12.18 -0.68 -21.33
C GLU A 15 -13.53 0.02 -21.21
N SER A 16 -14.33 -0.31 -20.19
CA SER A 16 -15.65 0.30 -19.97
C SER A 16 -15.93 0.52 -18.48
N GLU A 17 -16.86 1.41 -18.19
CA GLU A 17 -17.28 1.68 -16.81
C GLU A 17 -17.96 0.46 -16.17
N ASP A 18 -18.75 -0.29 -16.94
CA ASP A 18 -19.39 -1.53 -16.47
C ASP A 18 -18.36 -2.59 -16.06
N ARG A 19 -17.30 -2.77 -16.87
CA ARG A 19 -16.22 -3.73 -16.54
C ARG A 19 -15.38 -3.27 -15.36
N LEU A 20 -15.17 -1.97 -15.21
CA LEU A 20 -14.53 -1.39 -14.02
C LEU A 20 -15.39 -1.65 -12.78
N TRP A 21 -16.71 -1.57 -12.91
CA TRP A 21 -17.63 -1.90 -11.82
C TRP A 21 -17.55 -3.39 -11.45
N ASP A 22 -17.58 -4.29 -12.43
CA ASP A 22 -17.38 -5.73 -12.20
C ASP A 22 -16.02 -6.04 -11.55
N LEU A 23 -14.97 -5.31 -11.95
CA LEU A 23 -13.65 -5.40 -11.32
C LEU A 23 -13.70 -4.95 -9.86
N TYR A 24 -14.39 -3.86 -9.57
CA TYR A 24 -14.58 -3.35 -8.21
C TYR A 24 -15.35 -4.35 -7.35
N GLU A 25 -16.42 -4.95 -7.86
CA GLU A 25 -17.17 -5.98 -7.14
C GLU A 25 -16.31 -7.20 -6.82
N ARG A 26 -15.58 -7.74 -7.81
CA ARG A 26 -14.61 -8.83 -7.58
C ARG A 26 -13.54 -8.45 -6.55
N TRP A 27 -13.00 -7.25 -6.64
CA TRP A 27 -11.98 -6.75 -5.72
C TRP A 27 -12.53 -6.62 -4.29
N THR A 28 -13.76 -6.12 -4.14
CA THR A 28 -14.42 -6.01 -2.83
C THR A 28 -14.70 -7.38 -2.23
N GLY A 29 -15.20 -8.35 -3.01
CA GLY A 29 -15.40 -9.72 -2.52
C GLY A 29 -14.10 -10.39 -2.07
N HIS A 30 -12.99 -10.10 -2.74
CA HIS A 30 -11.68 -10.65 -2.39
C HIS A 30 -11.06 -10.00 -1.13
N HIS A 31 -11.14 -8.67 -1.00
CA HIS A 31 -10.42 -7.94 0.04
C HIS A 31 -11.27 -7.45 1.21
N ARG A 32 -12.58 -7.30 1.03
CA ARG A 32 -13.52 -6.86 2.05
C ARG A 32 -14.45 -7.98 2.43
N ARG A 33 -14.51 -8.26 3.74
CA ARG A 33 -15.45 -9.22 4.31
C ARG A 33 -16.83 -8.61 4.61
N VAL A 34 -16.95 -7.28 4.58
CA VAL A 34 -18.17 -6.55 4.99
C VAL A 34 -18.68 -5.73 3.80
N SER A 35 -19.97 -5.90 3.47
CA SER A 35 -20.65 -5.10 2.46
C SER A 35 -20.92 -3.69 3.00
N ARG A 36 -20.80 -2.71 2.11
CA ARG A 36 -21.14 -1.31 2.36
C ARG A 36 -22.50 -0.97 1.82
N ASP A 37 -23.01 0.17 2.29
CA ASP A 37 -24.16 0.83 1.69
C ASP A 37 -23.87 1.26 0.23
N LEU A 38 -24.91 1.34 -0.58
CA LEU A 38 -24.83 1.62 -2.01
C LEU A 38 -24.22 2.99 -2.30
N ASP A 39 -24.57 4.00 -1.50
CA ASP A 39 -24.03 5.35 -1.65
C ASP A 39 -22.53 5.41 -1.32
N GLU A 40 -22.10 4.72 -0.26
CA GLU A 40 -20.67 4.61 0.05
C GLU A 40 -19.92 3.82 -1.03
N LYS A 41 -20.52 2.75 -1.57
CA LYS A 41 -19.94 2.00 -2.69
C LYS A 41 -19.69 2.89 -3.90
N ARG A 42 -20.63 3.75 -4.28
CA ARG A 42 -20.50 4.64 -5.44
C ARG A 42 -19.38 5.67 -5.25
N ASN A 43 -19.29 6.27 -4.06
CA ASN A 43 -18.21 7.20 -3.73
C ASN A 43 -16.83 6.51 -3.77
N ARG A 44 -16.74 5.31 -3.21
CA ARG A 44 -15.50 4.51 -3.17
C ARG A 44 -15.10 3.98 -4.53
N PHE A 45 -16.07 3.69 -5.40
CA PHE A 45 -15.81 3.29 -6.77
C PHE A 45 -15.09 4.39 -7.57
N ASN A 46 -15.45 5.65 -7.39
CA ASN A 46 -14.74 6.76 -8.05
C ASN A 46 -13.26 6.82 -7.64
N VAL A 47 -12.97 6.64 -6.35
CA VAL A 47 -11.59 6.56 -5.85
C VAL A 47 -10.86 5.34 -6.41
N PHE A 48 -11.55 4.19 -6.43
CA PHE A 48 -11.02 2.95 -6.99
C PHE A 48 -10.65 3.10 -8.47
N LYS A 49 -11.52 3.69 -9.30
CA LYS A 49 -11.25 3.95 -10.73
C LYS A 49 -9.94 4.72 -10.93
N GLU A 50 -9.75 5.81 -10.19
CA GLU A 50 -8.54 6.63 -10.30
C GLU A 50 -7.30 5.89 -9.81
N ASN A 51 -7.40 5.10 -8.74
CA ASN A 51 -6.30 4.28 -8.25
C ASN A 51 -5.92 3.16 -9.23
N VAL A 52 -6.88 2.47 -9.85
CA VAL A 52 -6.59 1.42 -10.85
C VAL A 52 -5.91 2.02 -12.07
N LYS A 53 -6.39 3.15 -12.60
CA LYS A 53 -5.73 3.87 -13.69
C LYS A 53 -4.30 4.27 -13.33
N HIS A 54 -4.08 4.72 -12.10
CA HIS A 54 -2.75 5.05 -11.61
C HIS A 54 -1.83 3.83 -11.58
N VAL A 55 -2.30 2.70 -11.02
CA VAL A 55 -1.56 1.43 -11.00
C VAL A 55 -1.21 1.00 -12.43
N HIS A 56 -2.17 1.04 -13.34
CA HIS A 56 -1.96 0.69 -14.74
C HIS A 56 -0.89 1.55 -15.41
N LYS A 57 -1.00 2.87 -15.25
CA LYS A 57 -0.03 3.85 -15.78
C LYS A 57 1.37 3.62 -15.24
N VAL A 58 1.52 3.40 -13.93
CA VAL A 58 2.83 3.17 -13.30
C VAL A 58 3.42 1.83 -13.72
N ASN A 59 2.61 0.80 -13.88
CA ASN A 59 3.09 -0.52 -14.31
C ASN A 59 3.55 -0.54 -15.77
N LYS A 60 3.00 0.33 -16.62
CA LYS A 60 3.48 0.58 -17.99
C LYS A 60 4.80 1.35 -18.05
N MET A 61 5.17 2.06 -16.99
CA MET A 61 6.47 2.73 -16.90
C MET A 61 7.58 1.72 -16.58
N ASP A 62 8.79 2.01 -17.06
CA ASP A 62 9.99 1.26 -16.73
C ASP A 62 10.52 1.67 -15.35
N LYS A 63 9.84 1.18 -14.30
CA LYS A 63 10.21 1.40 -12.91
C LYS A 63 10.73 0.10 -12.29
N PRO A 64 11.67 0.18 -11.33
CA PRO A 64 12.20 -0.98 -10.61
C PRO A 64 11.17 -1.63 -9.66
N TYR A 65 9.94 -1.12 -9.62
CA TYR A 65 8.83 -1.66 -8.84
C TYR A 65 7.55 -1.66 -9.66
N LYS A 66 6.62 -2.54 -9.28
CA LYS A 66 5.27 -2.61 -9.83
C LYS A 66 4.25 -2.42 -8.70
N LEU A 67 3.15 -1.75 -9.02
CA LEU A 67 2.02 -1.58 -8.12
C LEU A 67 0.99 -2.69 -8.36
N LYS A 68 0.24 -3.03 -7.32
CA LYS A 68 -0.87 -4.00 -7.38
C LYS A 68 -2.09 -3.44 -6.67
N LEU A 69 -3.27 -3.95 -7.03
CA LEU A 69 -4.52 -3.65 -6.33
C LEU A 69 -4.55 -4.39 -4.99
N ASN A 70 -4.08 -3.72 -3.95
CA ASN A 70 -4.12 -4.21 -2.58
C ASN A 70 -5.44 -3.84 -1.90
N LYS A 71 -5.59 -4.16 -0.61
CA LYS A 71 -6.77 -3.85 0.22
C LYS A 71 -7.07 -2.36 0.42
N PHE A 72 -6.22 -1.46 -0.07
CA PHE A 72 -6.37 -0.01 0.05
C PHE A 72 -6.75 0.66 -1.29
N ALA A 73 -7.10 -0.13 -2.31
CA ALA A 73 -7.39 0.40 -3.65
C ALA A 73 -8.62 1.34 -3.70
N ASP A 74 -9.50 1.32 -2.70
CA ASP A 74 -10.67 2.21 -2.58
C ASP A 74 -10.46 3.39 -1.61
N MET A 75 -9.23 3.57 -1.10
CA MET A 75 -8.85 4.67 -0.23
C MET A 75 -8.09 5.74 -1.01
N THR A 76 -8.37 6.99 -0.70
CA THR A 76 -7.55 8.10 -1.18
C THR A 76 -6.20 8.09 -0.46
N ASN A 77 -5.18 8.71 -1.06
CA ASN A 77 -3.87 8.83 -0.42
C ASN A 77 -3.95 9.58 0.93
N HIS A 78 -4.84 10.58 1.02
CA HIS A 78 -5.06 11.31 2.28
C HIS A 78 -5.63 10.41 3.37
N GLU A 79 -6.68 9.64 3.06
CA GLU A 79 -7.27 8.66 3.99
C GLU A 79 -6.25 7.60 4.41
N PHE A 80 -5.51 7.04 3.44
CA PHE A 80 -4.48 6.04 3.73
C PHE A 80 -3.42 6.59 4.69
N ARG A 81 -2.94 7.82 4.46
CA ARG A 81 -1.94 8.45 5.33
C ARG A 81 -2.48 8.72 6.73
N SER A 82 -3.74 9.17 6.83
CA SER A 82 -4.38 9.42 8.12
C SER A 82 -4.57 8.14 8.94
N SER A 83 -5.09 7.08 8.31
CA SER A 83 -5.45 5.85 9.01
C SER A 83 -4.29 4.88 9.21
N CYS A 84 -3.37 4.76 8.25
CA CYS A 84 -2.31 3.74 8.27
C CYS A 84 -0.91 4.31 8.55
N ALA A 85 -0.66 5.59 8.26
CA ALA A 85 0.66 6.22 8.40
C ALA A 85 0.70 7.36 9.45
N GLY A 86 -0.27 7.38 10.37
CA GLY A 86 -0.49 8.45 11.34
C GLY A 86 0.43 8.45 12.57
N SER A 87 1.51 7.65 12.62
CA SER A 87 2.33 7.46 13.84
C SER A 87 3.09 8.72 14.31
N LYS A 88 3.04 9.84 13.59
CA LYS A 88 3.57 11.16 14.00
C LYS A 88 5.02 11.12 14.51
N VAL A 89 5.85 10.20 14.01
CA VAL A 89 7.21 9.95 14.51
C VAL A 89 8.06 11.22 14.52
N LYS A 90 7.98 12.04 13.46
CA LYS A 90 8.70 13.32 13.39
C LYS A 90 8.26 14.29 14.48
N HIS A 91 6.95 14.41 14.71
CA HIS A 91 6.37 15.27 15.74
C HIS A 91 6.86 14.84 17.14
N TYR A 92 6.76 13.55 17.48
CA TYR A 92 7.28 13.08 18.77
C TYR A 92 8.79 13.22 18.91
N ARG A 93 9.55 13.03 17.83
CA ARG A 93 11.01 13.24 17.82
C ARG A 93 11.38 14.71 18.04
N MET A 94 10.58 15.66 17.57
CA MET A 94 10.81 17.09 17.81
C MET A 94 10.58 17.48 19.28
N PHE A 95 9.57 16.91 19.94
CA PHE A 95 9.22 17.27 21.33
C PHE A 95 9.92 16.44 22.40
N ARG A 96 10.32 15.20 22.09
CA ARG A 96 10.87 14.23 23.05
C ARG A 96 12.19 13.58 22.61
N GLY A 97 12.69 13.90 21.43
CA GLY A 97 13.93 13.32 20.93
C GLY A 97 15.15 13.92 21.62
N SER A 98 15.92 13.08 22.31
CA SER A 98 17.24 13.46 22.80
C SER A 98 18.14 13.80 21.60
N ARG A 99 18.84 14.95 21.64
CA ARG A 99 19.81 15.36 20.61
C ARG A 99 21.08 14.51 20.76
N GLY A 100 21.09 13.33 20.13
CA GLY A 100 22.27 12.47 20.05
C GLY A 100 22.55 11.71 21.35
N GLY A 101 22.71 10.40 21.24
CA GLY A 101 23.22 9.61 22.36
C GLY A 101 24.68 9.98 22.63
N THR A 102 25.03 10.15 23.90
CA THR A 102 26.41 10.36 24.39
C THR A 102 27.28 9.10 24.29
N GLY A 103 26.72 7.97 23.84
CA GLY A 103 27.44 6.71 23.63
C GLY A 103 27.79 6.49 22.16
N GLY A 104 29.00 5.98 21.91
CA GLY A 104 29.44 5.56 20.58
C GLY A 104 28.53 4.50 19.95
N PHE A 105 28.59 4.36 18.63
CA PHE A 105 27.80 3.37 17.92
C PHE A 105 28.32 1.95 18.22
N MET A 106 27.52 1.13 18.91
CA MET A 106 27.93 -0.20 19.41
C MET A 106 28.48 -1.13 18.33
N HIS A 107 28.07 -0.95 17.08
CA HIS A 107 28.46 -1.80 15.96
C HIS A 107 29.54 -1.20 15.06
N GLU A 108 30.20 -0.11 15.49
CA GLU A 108 31.21 0.61 14.69
C GLU A 108 32.36 -0.28 14.22
N LYS A 109 32.78 -1.26 15.03
CA LYS A 109 33.89 -2.17 14.73
C LYS A 109 33.43 -3.53 14.18
N THR A 110 32.21 -3.62 13.65
CA THR A 110 31.70 -4.89 13.11
C THR A 110 32.19 -5.07 11.68
N ASP A 111 33.18 -5.93 11.50
CA ASP A 111 33.69 -6.33 10.18
C ASP A 111 33.03 -7.64 9.69
N ASN A 112 33.16 -7.95 8.39
CA ASN A 112 32.65 -9.19 7.75
C ASN A 112 31.12 -9.37 7.78
N LEU A 113 30.39 -8.41 7.18
CA LEU A 113 28.94 -8.53 7.00
C LEU A 113 28.59 -9.40 5.78
N PRO A 114 27.52 -10.22 5.85
CA PRO A 114 27.03 -10.96 4.70
C PRO A 114 26.46 -9.99 3.64
N PRO A 115 26.50 -10.36 2.34
CA PRO A 115 26.02 -9.52 1.25
C PRO A 115 24.50 -9.28 1.29
N SER A 116 23.73 -10.12 1.99
CA SER A 116 22.29 -9.94 2.20
C SER A 116 21.83 -10.57 3.51
N ILE A 117 20.92 -9.90 4.23
CA ILE A 117 20.33 -10.40 5.48
C ILE A 117 18.80 -10.40 5.34
N ASP A 118 18.16 -11.54 5.60
CA ASP A 118 16.70 -11.65 5.77
C ASP A 118 16.40 -12.22 7.15
N TRP A 119 15.95 -11.36 8.07
CA TRP A 119 15.64 -11.73 9.46
C TRP A 119 14.46 -12.72 9.58
N ARG A 120 13.65 -12.90 8.53
CA ARG A 120 12.55 -13.87 8.54
C ARG A 120 13.01 -15.32 8.40
N LYS A 121 14.26 -15.54 7.99
CA LYS A 121 14.88 -16.86 7.79
C LYS A 121 15.85 -17.24 8.92
N LYS A 122 15.90 -16.42 9.97
CA LYS A 122 16.56 -16.74 11.23
C LYS A 122 15.52 -17.18 12.24
#